data_AF-A0A257LTT8-F1
#
_entry.id   AF-A0A257LTT8-F1
#
_cell.length_a   1.000
_cell.length_b   1.000
_cell.length_c   1.000
_cell.angle_alpha   90.00
_cell.angle_beta   90.00
_cell.angle_gamma   90.00
#
_symmetry.space_group_name_H-M   'P 1'
#
loop_
_entity.id
_entity.type
_entity.pdbx_description
1 polymer ?
#
loop_
_entity_poly.entity_id
_entity_poly.type
_entity_poly.pdbx_seq_one_letter_code
_entity_poly.pdbx_strand_id
1 'polypeptide(L)'
;MIRFSLSLLACLPLVARAQDGAQLYTLYCAACHAADGKGATGGTFPPLAASPYVAGDPDRAVKIVLKGLSGPVDVLGKTYNLEMPPQGAVLPDDQVAAILTYVRSSWGN
;
A
#
# COMPACT_ATOMS: atom_id res chain seq x y z
N MET A 1 -20.01 49.03 26.91
CA MET A 1 -19.07 48.84 25.78
C MET A 1 -18.03 47.83 26.23
N ILE A 2 -17.94 46.65 25.59
CA ILE A 2 -16.73 45.82 25.36
C ILE A 2 -17.23 44.47 24.81
N ARG A 3 -16.49 43.97 23.83
CA ARG A 3 -16.92 43.12 22.72
C ARG A 3 -16.92 41.64 23.12
N PHE A 4 -18.00 40.92 22.80
CA PHE A 4 -18.01 39.46 22.73
C PHE A 4 -17.20 39.04 21.48
N SER A 5 -15.93 38.69 21.67
CA SER A 5 -15.16 38.01 20.63
C SER A 5 -15.59 36.54 20.59
N LEU A 6 -16.62 36.27 19.79
CA LEU A 6 -16.99 34.93 19.38
C LEU A 6 -15.93 34.46 18.36
N SER A 7 -14.81 33.95 18.86
CA SER A 7 -13.86 33.21 18.01
C SER A 7 -14.55 31.93 17.54
N LEU A 8 -15.15 31.99 16.35
CA LEU A 8 -15.50 30.80 15.58
C LEU A 8 -14.21 30.02 15.34
N LEU A 9 -13.93 29.04 16.19
CA LEU A 9 -12.99 27.98 15.88
C LEU A 9 -13.63 27.16 14.75
N ALA A 10 -13.37 27.56 13.51
CA ALA A 10 -13.77 26.79 12.34
C ALA A 10 -13.05 25.45 12.41
N CYS A 11 -13.77 24.41 12.81
CA CYS A 11 -13.38 23.02 12.61
C CYS A 11 -13.52 22.75 11.11
N LEU A 12 -12.57 23.25 10.31
CA LEU A 12 -12.44 22.84 8.92
C LEU A 12 -12.19 21.33 8.94
N PRO A 13 -12.96 20.52 8.19
CA PRO A 13 -12.66 19.12 8.09
C PRO A 13 -11.24 19.03 7.52
N LEU A 14 -10.37 18.31 8.22
CA LEU A 14 -9.08 17.89 7.70
C LEU A 14 -9.38 16.88 6.59
N VAL A 15 -9.82 17.36 5.42
CA VAL A 15 -9.93 16.53 4.23
C VAL A 15 -8.49 16.32 3.79
N ALA A 16 -7.85 15.30 4.37
CA ALA A 16 -6.59 14.80 3.87
C ALA A 16 -6.78 14.59 2.36
N ARG A 17 -5.96 15.24 1.53
CA ARG A 17 -6.00 15.00 0.09
C ARG A 17 -5.72 13.52 -0.10
N ALA A 18 -6.71 12.77 -0.57
CA ALA A 18 -6.51 11.38 -0.90
C ALA A 18 -5.40 11.31 -1.95
N GLN A 19 -4.27 10.71 -1.60
CA GLN A 19 -3.20 10.45 -2.57
C GLN A 19 -3.73 9.44 -3.60
N ASP A 20 -3.32 9.58 -4.86
CA ASP A 20 -3.70 8.63 -5.89
C ASP A 20 -2.91 7.32 -5.71
N GLY A 21 -3.52 6.37 -4.99
CA GLY A 21 -2.92 5.07 -4.71
C GLY A 21 -2.60 4.26 -5.97
N ALA A 22 -3.35 4.43 -7.06
CA ALA A 22 -3.11 3.73 -8.32
C ALA A 22 -1.87 4.29 -9.03
N GLN A 23 -1.73 5.62 -9.05
CA GLN A 23 -0.54 6.28 -9.58
C GLN A 23 0.71 5.91 -8.77
N LEU A 24 0.62 5.97 -7.44
CA LEU A 24 1.72 5.59 -6.55
C LEU A 24 2.11 4.12 -6.72
N TYR A 25 1.14 3.20 -6.80
CA TYR A 25 1.40 1.80 -7.09
C TYR A 25 2.17 1.62 -8.40
N THR A 26 1.78 2.36 -9.44
CA THR A 26 2.45 2.30 -10.76
C THR A 26 3.91 2.73 -10.66
N LEU A 27 4.20 3.78 -9.88
CA LEU A 27 5.55 4.32 -9.72
C LEU A 27 6.45 3.41 -8.88
N TYR A 28 5.94 2.85 -7.79
CA TYR A 28 6.77 2.20 -6.77
C TYR A 28 6.68 0.68 -6.72
N CYS A 29 5.59 0.09 -7.22
CA CYS A 29 5.29 -1.34 -7.00
C CYS A 29 5.18 -2.13 -8.30
N ALA A 30 4.65 -1.51 -9.36
CA ALA A 30 4.31 -2.21 -10.60
C ALA A 30 5.52 -2.76 -11.37
N ALA A 31 6.73 -2.24 -11.14
CA ALA A 31 7.94 -2.78 -11.75
C ALA A 31 8.16 -4.27 -11.39
N CYS A 32 7.79 -4.67 -10.17
CA CYS A 32 7.91 -6.05 -9.70
C CYS A 32 6.56 -6.76 -9.71
N HIS A 33 5.48 -6.10 -9.30
CA HIS A 33 4.16 -6.74 -9.17
C HIS A 33 3.28 -6.65 -10.42
N ALA A 34 3.79 -6.02 -11.49
CA ALA A 34 3.08 -5.71 -12.73
C ALA A 34 1.88 -4.76 -12.54
N ALA A 35 1.42 -4.14 -13.62
CA ALA A 35 0.28 -3.22 -13.58
C ALA A 35 -1.04 -3.91 -13.20
N ASP A 36 -1.17 -5.20 -13.49
CA ASP A 36 -2.36 -6.01 -13.16
C ASP A 36 -2.21 -6.82 -11.86
N GLY A 37 -1.15 -6.59 -11.09
CA GLY A 37 -0.92 -7.24 -9.81
C GLY A 37 -0.60 -8.73 -9.90
N LYS A 38 -0.37 -9.30 -11.09
CA LYS A 38 -0.09 -10.75 -11.26
C LYS A 38 1.38 -11.13 -11.10
N GLY A 39 2.25 -10.16 -10.83
CA GLY A 39 3.69 -10.36 -10.78
C GLY A 39 4.34 -10.21 -12.16
N ALA A 40 5.50 -9.54 -12.21
CA ALA A 40 6.26 -9.34 -13.43
C ALA A 40 7.17 -10.53 -13.77
N THR A 41 7.79 -10.47 -14.96
CA THR A 41 8.84 -11.40 -15.43
C THR A 41 8.40 -12.88 -15.34
N GLY A 42 7.24 -13.20 -15.94
CA GLY A 42 6.76 -14.57 -16.07
C GLY A 42 6.49 -15.30 -14.75
N GLY A 43 6.17 -14.55 -13.68
CA GLY A 43 5.91 -15.09 -12.35
C GLY A 43 7.16 -15.22 -11.48
N THR A 44 8.23 -14.48 -11.76
CA THR A 44 9.39 -14.36 -10.86
C THR A 44 8.99 -13.67 -9.56
N PHE A 45 8.18 -12.61 -9.66
CA PHE A 45 7.66 -11.88 -8.50
C PHE A 45 6.27 -12.42 -8.10
N PRO A 46 5.94 -12.39 -6.79
CA PRO A 46 4.66 -12.90 -6.32
C PRO A 46 3.49 -12.01 -6.79
N PRO A 47 2.32 -12.61 -7.11
CA PRO A 47 1.11 -11.87 -7.38
C PRO A 47 0.59 -11.20 -6.10
N LEU A 48 0.06 -9.99 -6.26
CA LEU A 48 -0.77 -9.30 -5.28
C LEU A 48 -2.25 -9.56 -5.53
N ALA A 49 -2.64 -9.83 -6.78
CA ALA A 49 -4.00 -10.18 -7.15
C ALA A 49 -4.44 -11.49 -6.47
N ALA A 50 -5.60 -11.45 -5.79
CA ALA A 50 -6.17 -12.54 -5.01
C ALA A 50 -5.20 -13.17 -3.97
N SER A 51 -4.19 -12.42 -3.53
CA SER A 51 -3.15 -12.97 -2.65
C SER A 51 -3.61 -12.97 -1.19
N PRO A 52 -3.49 -14.10 -0.45
CA PRO A 52 -3.84 -14.14 0.97
C PRO A 52 -2.89 -13.29 1.84
N TYR A 53 -1.75 -12.87 1.29
CA TYR A 53 -0.84 -11.90 1.94
C TYR A 53 -1.41 -10.49 1.92
N VAL A 54 -2.25 -10.19 0.93
CA VAL A 54 -2.94 -8.90 0.77
C VAL A 54 -4.32 -8.94 1.41
N ALA A 55 -5.16 -9.92 1.05
CA ALA A 55 -6.57 -9.99 1.46
C ALA A 55 -6.76 -10.33 2.94
N GLY A 56 -5.79 -11.04 3.55
CA GLY A 56 -5.81 -11.43 4.95
C GLY A 56 -5.57 -10.28 5.92
N ASP A 57 -4.85 -10.59 7.01
CA ASP A 57 -4.51 -9.63 8.07
C ASP A 57 -3.84 -8.35 7.50
N PRO A 58 -4.47 -7.17 7.62
CA PRO A 58 -3.93 -5.93 7.07
C PRO A 58 -2.56 -5.57 7.65
N ASP A 59 -2.29 -5.95 8.91
CA ASP A 59 -1.01 -5.73 9.57
C ASP A 59 0.15 -6.38 8.81
N ARG A 60 -0.10 -7.53 8.17
CA ARG A 60 0.91 -8.24 7.39
C ARG A 60 1.37 -7.40 6.21
N ALA A 61 0.44 -6.93 5.38
CA ALA A 61 0.77 -6.14 4.20
C ALA A 61 1.46 -4.83 4.58
N VAL A 62 0.98 -4.16 5.65
CA VAL A 62 1.62 -2.96 6.19
C VAL A 62 3.06 -3.24 6.61
N LYS A 63 3.31 -4.29 7.41
CA LYS A 63 4.65 -4.65 7.89
C LYS A 63 5.59 -4.99 6.73
N ILE A 64 5.11 -5.72 5.73
CA ILE A 64 5.90 -6.07 4.53
C ILE A 64 6.30 -4.81 3.76
N VAL A 65 5.38 -3.87 3.52
CA VAL A 65 5.71 -2.62 2.80
C VAL A 65 6.70 -1.77 3.61
N LEU A 66 6.48 -1.64 4.92
CA LEU A 66 7.33 -0.80 5.76
C LEU A 66 8.73 -1.40 5.98
N LYS A 67 8.82 -2.71 6.20
CA LYS A 67 10.05 -3.38 6.66
C LYS A 67 10.70 -4.28 5.61
N GLY A 68 10.07 -4.45 4.45
CA GLY A 68 10.48 -5.41 3.45
C GLY A 68 10.08 -6.84 3.84
N LEU A 69 10.45 -7.78 2.98
CA LEU A 69 10.23 -9.20 3.17
C LEU A 69 11.37 -9.98 2.50
N SER A 70 11.96 -10.90 3.24
CA SER A 70 13.05 -11.76 2.75
C SER A 70 12.80 -13.20 3.20
N GLY A 71 13.37 -14.14 2.47
CA GLY A 71 13.22 -15.56 2.74
C GLY A 71 12.06 -16.21 1.96
N PRO A 72 11.91 -17.54 2.10
CA PRO A 72 10.91 -18.29 1.35
C PRO A 72 9.49 -17.97 1.83
N VAL A 73 8.60 -17.68 0.88
CA VAL A 73 7.17 -17.47 1.11
C VAL A 73 6.36 -18.21 0.06
N ASP A 74 5.27 -18.83 0.50
CA ASP A 74 4.34 -19.52 -0.40
C ASP A 74 3.14 -18.61 -0.69
N VAL A 75 2.97 -18.25 -1.96
CA VAL A 75 1.86 -17.43 -2.45
C VAL A 75 1.12 -18.23 -3.51
N LEU A 76 -0.15 -18.53 -3.26
CA LEU A 76 -1.03 -19.27 -4.19
C LEU A 76 -0.43 -20.58 -4.73
N GLY A 77 0.25 -21.34 -3.86
CA GLY A 77 0.83 -22.64 -4.20
C GLY A 77 2.19 -22.60 -4.90
N LYS A 78 2.81 -21.41 -5.05
CA LYS A 78 4.17 -21.24 -5.54
C LYS A 78 5.06 -20.62 -4.47
N THR A 79 6.25 -21.19 -4.30
CA THR A 79 7.29 -20.64 -3.41
C THR A 79 8.07 -19.55 -4.12
N TYR A 80 8.26 -18.43 -3.43
CA TYR A 80 9.08 -17.29 -3.82
C TYR A 80 10.16 -17.09 -2.75
N ASN A 81 11.39 -16.81 -3.16
CA ASN A 81 12.49 -16.55 -2.24
C ASN A 81 13.32 -15.39 -2.77
N LEU A 82 12.67 -14.23 -2.88
CA LEU A 82 13.26 -12.97 -3.30
C LEU A 82 13.18 -11.98 -2.15
N GLU A 83 13.99 -10.94 -2.24
CA GLU A 83 13.94 -9.81 -1.32
C GLU A 83 13.02 -8.73 -1.87
N MET A 84 12.03 -8.33 -1.08
CA MET A 84 11.28 -7.09 -1.26
C MET A 84 11.91 -6.03 -0.35
N PRO A 85 12.57 -4.99 -0.90
CA PRO A 85 13.18 -3.95 -0.09
C PRO A 85 12.14 -3.18 0.75
N PRO A 86 12.52 -2.66 1.93
CA PRO A 86 11.64 -1.82 2.75
C PRO A 86 11.30 -0.51 2.02
N GLN A 87 10.01 -0.23 1.87
CA GLN A 87 9.53 1.01 1.24
C GLN A 87 9.26 2.11 2.26
N GLY A 88 9.12 1.77 3.56
CA GLY A 88 8.90 2.74 4.64
C GLY A 88 10.06 3.72 4.87
N ALA A 89 11.23 3.46 4.30
CA ALA A 89 12.36 4.38 4.31
C ALA A 89 12.27 5.48 3.24
N VAL A 90 11.40 5.31 2.24
CA VAL A 90 11.30 6.17 1.04
C VAL A 90 9.91 6.80 0.92
N LEU A 91 8.87 6.08 1.33
CA LEU A 91 7.48 6.51 1.23
C LEU A 91 6.97 7.01 2.59
N PRO A 92 6.32 8.19 2.64
CA PRO A 92 5.61 8.64 3.83
C PRO A 92 4.35 7.79 4.08
N ASP A 93 3.87 7.79 5.33
CA ASP A 93 2.76 6.95 5.78
C ASP A 93 1.48 7.13 4.95
N ASP A 94 1.18 8.35 4.51
CA ASP A 94 -0.02 8.64 3.70
C ASP A 94 0.05 8.00 2.31
N GLN A 95 1.24 7.95 1.70
CA GLN A 95 1.46 7.24 0.44
C GLN A 95 1.41 5.73 0.61
N VAL A 96 2.00 5.19 1.69
CA VAL A 96 1.90 3.76 2.01
C VAL A 96 0.44 3.36 2.21
N ALA A 97 -0.33 4.16 2.96
CA ALA A 97 -1.75 3.93 3.17
C ALA A 97 -2.55 3.97 1.86
N ALA A 98 -2.27 4.95 0.98
CA ALA A 98 -2.94 5.06 -0.31
C ALA A 98 -2.64 3.88 -1.24
N ILE A 99 -1.37 3.44 -1.33
CA ILE A 99 -0.97 2.26 -2.10
C ILE A 99 -1.68 1.01 -1.58
N LEU A 100 -1.63 0.76 -0.27
CA LEU A 100 -2.24 -0.42 0.33
C LEU A 100 -3.76 -0.41 0.19
N THR A 101 -4.39 0.77 0.27
CA THR A 101 -5.82 0.93 -0.02
C THR A 101 -6.13 0.51 -1.45
N TYR A 102 -5.41 1.04 -2.44
CA TYR A 102 -5.59 0.68 -3.84
C TYR A 102 -5.39 -0.82 -4.09
N VAL A 103 -4.30 -1.40 -3.57
CA VAL A 103 -3.96 -2.83 -3.74
C VAL A 103 -5.05 -3.73 -3.13
N ARG A 104 -5.58 -3.38 -1.95
CA ARG A 104 -6.64 -4.14 -1.29
C ARG A 104 -8.01 -3.97 -1.94
N SER A 105 -8.29 -2.84 -2.59
CA SER A 105 -9.53 -2.65 -3.36
C SER A 105 -9.45 -3.17 -4.80
N SER A 106 -8.30 -3.69 -5.22
CA SER A 106 -8.04 -4.14 -6.59
C SER A 106 -8.03 -5.66 -6.71
N TRP A 107 -8.30 -6.16 -7.92
CA TRP A 107 -8.10 -7.55 -8.32
C TRP A 107 -8.77 -8.61 -7.42
N GLY A 108 -9.86 -8.25 -6.75
CA GLY A 108 -10.64 -9.15 -5.89
C GLY A 108 -10.02 -9.45 -4.52
N ASN A 109 -9.14 -8.58 -4.03
CA ASN A 109 -8.57 -8.64 -2.69
C ASN A 109 -9.53 -8.23 -1.57
#